data_AF-A0AAF0EJD1-F1
#
_entry.id   AF-A0AAF0EJD1-F1
#
_cell.length_a   1.000
_cell.length_b   1.000
_cell.length_c   1.000
_cell.angle_alpha   90.00
_cell.angle_beta   90.00
_cell.angle_gamma   90.00
#
_symmetry.space_group_name_H-M   'P 1'
#
loop_
_entity.id
_entity.type
_entity.pdbx_description
1 polymer ?
#
loop_
_entity_poly.entity_id
_entity_poly.type
_entity_poly.pdbx_seq_one_letter_code
_entity_poly.pdbx_strand_id
1 'polypeptide(L)'
;MGKRKRAARDNASQVLREQEAQHPNAVAGKVVIPQKRWYRQRAHANPFSDHSLAYPAQPKDMDWSVHYPELCAADLPVKKKVEFADVGCGFGGLLMRLAPLFPDTLILGMEIRTQVTQYVHDKIQALRLAHKQGASMNVSNMDEPEHEAEEAGNDEDSEERRQNERMVREAGHIAGGYQNISVIRTNAMKFLPNFFEHGQLSKIFFLFPDPHFKARKHKARIISPTLLAEYAYVLRPGGIVYTVTDVRDLHEWMVKHLTAFPLFQRIPDDDPMLANDPCVDAVMYSTEEGRKVERNAGDKFFAAFVRLEDPAVGEE
;
A
#
# COMPACT_ATOMS: atom_id res chain seq x y z
N MET A 1 4.45 -32.76 8.45
CA MET A 1 3.77 -31.57 7.88
C MET A 1 4.71 -30.44 7.41
N GLY A 2 5.96 -30.34 7.89
CA GLY A 2 6.87 -29.22 7.52
C GLY A 2 7.42 -29.20 6.08
N LYS A 3 7.61 -30.35 5.42
CA LYS A 3 8.21 -30.40 4.06
C LYS A 3 7.32 -29.82 2.95
N ARG A 4 5.99 -30.02 3.03
CA ARG A 4 5.04 -29.51 2.00
C ARG A 4 4.83 -27.99 2.06
N LYS A 5 4.88 -27.38 3.25
CA LYS A 5 4.73 -25.92 3.42
C LYS A 5 5.98 -25.15 2.94
N ARG A 6 7.18 -25.71 3.14
CA ARG A 6 8.44 -25.11 2.66
C ARG A 6 8.48 -25.04 1.12
N ALA A 7 8.06 -26.11 0.44
CA ALA A 7 7.98 -26.17 -1.02
C ALA A 7 7.00 -25.13 -1.64
N ALA A 8 5.88 -24.82 -0.99
CA ALA A 8 4.95 -23.79 -1.46
C ALA A 8 5.49 -22.35 -1.26
N ARG A 9 6.28 -22.14 -0.21
CA ARG A 9 6.95 -20.86 0.10
C ARG A 9 8.04 -20.53 -0.90
N ASP A 10 8.87 -21.53 -1.21
CA ASP A 10 9.94 -21.41 -2.19
C ASP A 10 9.33 -21.10 -3.57
N ASN A 11 8.17 -21.66 -3.90
CA ASN A 11 7.46 -21.41 -5.17
C ASN A 11 6.94 -19.96 -5.31
N ALA A 12 6.30 -19.37 -4.30
CA ALA A 12 5.74 -18.01 -4.43
C ALA A 12 6.82 -16.92 -4.54
N SER A 13 7.87 -17.04 -3.72
CA SER A 13 9.02 -16.12 -3.75
C SER A 13 9.81 -16.28 -5.06
N GLN A 14 9.92 -17.51 -5.56
CA GLN A 14 10.56 -17.81 -6.84
C GLN A 14 9.73 -17.25 -8.01
N VAL A 15 8.40 -17.40 -8.00
CA VAL A 15 7.51 -16.82 -9.02
C VAL A 15 7.66 -15.30 -9.10
N LEU A 16 7.72 -14.60 -7.97
CA LEU A 16 7.94 -13.14 -7.96
C LEU A 16 9.30 -12.77 -8.57
N ARG A 17 10.38 -13.48 -8.19
CA ARG A 17 11.71 -13.27 -8.78
C ARG A 17 11.76 -13.58 -10.28
N GLU A 18 11.05 -14.61 -10.72
CA GLU A 18 10.93 -14.99 -12.14
C GLU A 18 10.13 -13.94 -12.92
N GLN A 19 9.05 -13.41 -12.36
CA GLN A 19 8.27 -12.31 -12.94
C GLN A 19 9.11 -11.03 -13.05
N GLU A 20 9.86 -10.68 -12.02
CA GLU A 20 10.80 -9.55 -12.05
C GLU A 20 11.86 -9.74 -13.15
N ALA A 21 12.47 -10.92 -13.24
CA ALA A 21 13.51 -11.21 -14.23
C ALA A 21 13.00 -11.17 -15.69
N GLN A 22 11.72 -11.46 -15.91
CA GLN A 22 11.09 -11.44 -17.23
C GLN A 22 10.48 -10.08 -17.60
N HIS A 23 10.39 -9.15 -16.65
CA HIS A 23 9.79 -7.84 -16.88
C HIS A 23 10.62 -7.01 -17.88
N PRO A 24 10.00 -6.26 -18.83
CA PRO A 24 10.72 -5.46 -19.84
C PRO A 24 11.78 -4.52 -19.25
N ASN A 25 11.50 -3.95 -18.08
CA ASN A 25 12.44 -3.07 -17.34
C ASN A 25 13.72 -3.81 -16.91
N ALA A 26 13.61 -5.09 -16.52
CA ALA A 26 14.75 -5.90 -16.13
C ALA A 26 15.51 -6.45 -17.34
N VAL A 27 14.79 -6.87 -18.40
CA VAL A 27 15.39 -7.51 -19.59
C VAL A 27 16.06 -6.49 -20.51
N ALA A 28 15.41 -5.37 -20.78
CA ALA A 28 15.91 -4.38 -21.74
C ALA A 28 16.62 -3.19 -21.08
N GLY A 29 16.58 -3.07 -19.74
CA GLY A 29 17.11 -1.91 -19.03
C GLY A 29 16.41 -0.59 -19.39
N LYS A 30 15.25 -0.63 -20.06
CA LYS A 30 14.46 0.55 -20.44
C LYS A 30 13.42 0.81 -19.36
N VAL A 31 13.30 2.06 -18.90
CA VAL A 31 12.22 2.44 -17.98
C VAL A 31 10.90 2.46 -18.74
N VAL A 32 10.09 1.42 -18.57
CA VAL A 32 8.71 1.34 -19.06
C VAL A 32 7.78 1.43 -17.85
N ILE A 33 6.99 2.50 -17.79
CA ILE A 33 5.96 2.68 -16.77
C ILE A 33 4.65 2.00 -17.23
N PRO A 34 4.00 1.16 -16.39
CA PRO A 34 2.77 0.49 -16.79
C PRO A 34 1.62 1.48 -16.94
N GLN A 35 0.67 1.18 -17.82
CA GLN A 35 -0.55 1.97 -18.03
C GLN A 35 -1.77 1.20 -17.53
N LYS A 36 -2.60 1.81 -16.66
CA LYS A 36 -3.74 1.12 -16.01
C LYS A 36 -4.70 0.45 -16.98
N ARG A 37 -4.89 1.02 -18.18
CA ARG A 37 -5.79 0.47 -19.22
C ARG A 37 -5.49 -0.99 -19.58
N TRP A 38 -4.26 -1.46 -19.38
CA TRP A 38 -3.84 -2.84 -19.64
C TRP A 38 -3.99 -3.80 -18.44
N TYR A 39 -4.33 -3.28 -17.25
CA TYR A 39 -4.40 -4.03 -15.99
C TYR A 39 -5.83 -4.04 -15.40
N ARG A 40 -6.85 -3.95 -16.26
CA ARG A 40 -8.25 -3.77 -15.86
C ARG A 40 -8.86 -5.02 -15.22
N GLN A 41 -9.12 -4.94 -13.92
CA GLN A 41 -9.93 -5.90 -13.16
C GLN A 41 -11.12 -5.20 -12.49
N ARG A 42 -12.24 -5.91 -12.28
CA ARG A 42 -13.39 -5.37 -11.53
C ARG A 42 -12.94 -4.91 -10.13
N ALA A 43 -13.37 -3.72 -9.72
CA ALA A 43 -13.01 -3.09 -8.44
C ALA A 43 -13.42 -3.91 -7.20
N HIS A 44 -14.46 -4.72 -7.33
CA HIS A 44 -15.05 -5.48 -6.24
C HIS A 44 -14.73 -6.97 -6.41
N ALA A 45 -13.63 -7.42 -5.82
CA ALA A 45 -13.37 -8.85 -5.63
C ALA A 45 -14.07 -9.31 -4.35
N ASN A 46 -14.69 -10.50 -4.36
CA ASN A 46 -15.15 -11.11 -3.12
C ASN A 46 -13.90 -11.54 -2.33
N PRO A 47 -13.64 -10.99 -1.13
CA PRO A 47 -12.44 -11.33 -0.36
C PRO A 47 -12.32 -12.83 -0.07
N PHE A 48 -13.45 -13.54 -0.09
CA PHE A 48 -13.53 -14.95 0.28
C PHE A 48 -13.48 -15.93 -0.90
N SER A 49 -13.50 -15.48 -2.16
CA SER A 49 -13.59 -16.37 -3.33
C SER A 49 -12.25 -16.84 -3.89
N ASP A 50 -11.14 -16.19 -3.52
CA ASP A 50 -9.82 -16.53 -4.03
C ASP A 50 -9.12 -17.53 -3.11
N HIS A 51 -8.88 -18.74 -3.63
CA HIS A 51 -8.23 -19.83 -2.91
C HIS A 51 -6.71 -19.90 -3.18
N SER A 52 -6.19 -19.03 -4.03
CA SER A 52 -4.79 -19.06 -4.52
C SER A 52 -3.88 -18.03 -3.84
N LEU A 53 -4.21 -17.64 -2.61
CA LEU A 53 -3.41 -16.68 -1.83
C LEU A 53 -2.49 -17.45 -0.87
N ALA A 54 -1.19 -17.18 -0.97
CA ALA A 54 -0.20 -17.72 -0.06
C ALA A 54 -0.04 -16.77 1.14
N TYR A 55 -0.05 -17.34 2.34
CA TYR A 55 0.20 -16.61 3.58
C TYR A 55 1.40 -17.25 4.28
N PRO A 56 2.31 -16.45 4.87
CA PRO A 56 3.30 -16.99 5.79
C PRO A 56 2.62 -17.73 6.95
N ALA A 57 3.27 -18.73 7.53
CA ALA A 57 2.70 -19.45 8.67
C ALA A 57 2.72 -18.62 9.96
N GLN A 58 3.63 -17.65 10.04
CA GLN A 58 3.92 -16.75 11.15
C GLN A 58 4.87 -15.64 10.64
N PRO A 59 4.97 -14.49 11.33
CA PRO A 59 5.72 -13.33 10.82
C PRO A 59 7.18 -13.63 10.45
N LYS A 60 7.89 -14.42 11.27
CA LYS A 60 9.30 -14.78 11.01
C LYS A 60 9.53 -15.64 9.75
N ASP A 61 8.47 -16.23 9.19
CA ASP A 61 8.56 -17.03 7.97
C ASP A 61 8.38 -16.18 6.70
N MET A 62 8.06 -14.88 6.83
CA MET A 62 7.92 -13.95 5.73
C MET A 62 9.29 -13.52 5.18
N ASP A 63 9.51 -13.72 3.88
CA ASP A 63 10.74 -13.28 3.20
C ASP A 63 10.58 -11.86 2.64
N TRP A 64 10.91 -10.86 3.45
CA TRP A 64 10.84 -9.46 3.06
C TRP A 64 11.90 -9.05 2.03
N SER A 65 12.95 -9.85 1.79
CA SER A 65 14.01 -9.47 0.84
C SER A 65 13.53 -9.51 -0.61
N VAL A 66 12.45 -10.23 -0.91
CA VAL A 66 11.79 -10.21 -2.23
C VAL A 66 11.13 -8.85 -2.49
N HIS A 67 10.63 -8.20 -1.45
CA HIS A 67 9.91 -6.93 -1.55
C HIS A 67 10.83 -5.70 -1.44
N TYR A 68 11.87 -5.81 -0.61
CA TYR A 68 12.81 -4.75 -0.28
C TYR A 68 14.26 -5.26 -0.40
N PRO A 69 14.74 -5.60 -1.61
CA PRO A 69 16.03 -6.25 -1.79
C PRO A 69 17.20 -5.44 -1.22
N GLU A 70 17.20 -4.12 -1.38
CA GLU A 70 18.29 -3.25 -0.90
C GLU A 70 18.25 -3.01 0.62
N LEU A 71 17.13 -3.31 1.29
CA LEU A 71 16.90 -2.96 2.70
C LEU A 71 16.69 -4.18 3.61
N CYS A 72 16.47 -5.36 3.03
CA CYS A 72 16.16 -6.60 3.72
C CYS A 72 16.99 -7.82 3.25
N ALA A 73 18.02 -7.62 2.42
CA ALA A 73 18.91 -8.70 1.99
C ALA A 73 19.54 -9.47 3.17
N ALA A 74 19.84 -10.75 2.94
CA ALA A 74 20.25 -11.68 4.01
C ALA A 74 21.58 -11.33 4.67
N ASP A 75 22.44 -10.61 3.95
CA ASP A 75 23.78 -10.16 4.33
C ASP A 75 23.79 -8.81 5.05
N LEU A 76 22.64 -8.13 5.16
CA LEU A 76 22.55 -6.86 5.88
C LEU A 76 22.64 -7.08 7.40
N PRO A 77 23.43 -6.27 8.13
CA PRO A 77 23.63 -6.42 9.57
C PRO A 77 22.38 -6.09 10.40
N VAL A 78 21.53 -5.19 9.89
CA VAL A 78 20.24 -4.84 10.50
C VAL A 78 19.20 -4.79 9.39
N LYS A 79 18.18 -5.65 9.48
CA LYS A 79 17.05 -5.65 8.55
C LYS A 79 15.99 -4.66 9.03
N LYS A 80 15.59 -3.74 8.15
CA LYS A 80 14.42 -2.89 8.42
C LYS A 80 13.16 -3.75 8.46
N LYS A 81 12.15 -3.32 9.23
CA LYS A 81 10.83 -3.95 9.28
C LYS A 81 9.81 -3.05 8.60
N VAL A 82 8.78 -3.65 8.01
CA VAL A 82 7.59 -2.91 7.55
C VAL A 82 6.94 -2.24 8.74
N GLU A 83 6.75 -0.93 8.68
CA GLU A 83 6.09 -0.16 9.74
C GLU A 83 4.76 0.43 9.28
N PHE A 84 4.57 0.65 7.97
CA PHE A 84 3.35 1.20 7.41
C PHE A 84 2.64 0.17 6.53
N ALA A 85 1.32 0.03 6.69
CA ALA A 85 0.50 -0.85 5.88
C ALA A 85 -0.67 -0.10 5.23
N ASP A 86 -0.72 -0.11 3.89
CA ASP A 86 -1.84 0.43 3.11
C ASP A 86 -2.77 -0.72 2.70
N VAL A 87 -3.89 -0.85 3.41
CA VAL A 87 -4.82 -1.98 3.28
C VAL A 87 -5.85 -1.69 2.19
N GLY A 88 -5.81 -2.49 1.13
CA GLY A 88 -6.60 -2.22 -0.08
C GLY A 88 -6.01 -1.08 -0.89
N CYS A 89 -4.68 -1.09 -1.09
CA CYS A 89 -3.92 0.04 -1.65
C CYS A 89 -4.31 0.46 -3.08
N GLY A 90 -5.15 -0.32 -3.78
CA GLY A 90 -5.55 -0.04 -5.16
C GLY A 90 -4.34 0.09 -6.07
N PHE A 91 -4.33 1.12 -6.90
CA PHE A 91 -3.22 1.42 -7.82
C PHE A 91 -1.99 2.06 -7.14
N GLY A 92 -1.90 2.03 -5.81
CA GLY A 92 -0.68 2.36 -5.06
C GLY A 92 -0.37 3.85 -4.95
N GLY A 93 -1.32 4.75 -5.26
CA GLY A 93 -1.10 6.20 -5.23
C GLY A 93 -0.54 6.71 -3.89
N LEU A 94 -1.02 6.15 -2.77
CA LEU A 94 -0.52 6.47 -1.43
C LEU A 94 0.93 6.01 -1.23
N LEU A 95 1.27 4.78 -1.62
CA LEU A 95 2.64 4.26 -1.51
C LEU A 95 3.63 5.20 -2.20
N MET A 96 3.31 5.62 -3.42
CA MET A 96 4.14 6.48 -4.25
C MET A 96 4.30 7.87 -3.63
N ARG A 97 3.27 8.38 -2.94
CA ARG A 97 3.32 9.65 -2.22
C ARG A 97 4.12 9.55 -0.93
N LEU A 98 3.98 8.46 -0.18
CA LEU A 98 4.64 8.28 1.12
C LEU A 98 6.12 7.90 0.99
N ALA A 99 6.53 7.22 -0.08
CA ALA A 99 7.92 6.81 -0.31
C ALA A 99 8.95 7.95 -0.07
N PRO A 100 8.82 9.13 -0.73
CA PRO A 100 9.73 10.25 -0.50
C PRO A 100 9.57 10.93 0.85
N LEU A 101 8.38 10.87 1.47
CA LEU A 101 8.10 11.52 2.74
C LEU A 101 8.71 10.77 3.92
N PHE A 102 8.86 9.45 3.78
CA PHE A 102 9.39 8.56 4.80
C PHE A 102 10.47 7.64 4.22
N PRO A 103 11.59 8.19 3.68
CA PRO A 103 12.58 7.42 2.91
C PRO A 103 13.20 6.27 3.73
N ASP A 104 13.19 6.40 5.05
CA ASP A 104 13.73 5.40 5.96
C ASP A 104 12.73 4.35 6.45
N THR A 105 11.45 4.51 6.17
CA THR A 105 10.38 3.63 6.65
C THR A 105 9.92 2.68 5.55
N LEU A 106 9.85 1.39 5.85
CA LEU A 106 9.29 0.41 4.92
C LEU A 106 7.75 0.45 4.92
N ILE A 107 7.17 0.57 3.74
CA ILE A 107 5.72 0.73 3.50
C ILE A 107 5.24 -0.39 2.59
N LEU A 108 4.18 -1.08 2.99
CA LEU A 108 3.62 -2.20 2.23
C LEU A 108 2.19 -1.91 1.80
N GLY A 109 1.93 -2.00 0.51
CA GLY A 109 0.57 -2.10 -0.03
C GLY A 109 0.05 -3.52 0.01
N MET A 110 -1.18 -3.71 0.45
CA MET A 110 -1.87 -5.00 0.46
C MET A 110 -3.10 -4.91 -0.45
N GLU A 111 -3.11 -5.66 -1.54
CA GLU A 111 -4.21 -5.64 -2.52
C GLU A 111 -4.60 -7.06 -2.90
N ILE A 112 -5.88 -7.33 -3.10
CA ILE A 112 -6.36 -8.69 -3.39
C ILE A 112 -6.39 -8.99 -4.90
N ARG A 113 -6.58 -7.95 -5.72
CA ARG A 113 -6.72 -8.04 -7.17
C ARG A 113 -5.37 -8.26 -7.84
N THR A 114 -5.24 -9.37 -8.55
CA THR A 114 -4.00 -9.78 -9.21
C THR A 114 -3.48 -8.73 -10.20
N GLN A 115 -4.32 -8.22 -11.09
CA GLN A 115 -3.86 -7.28 -12.12
C GLN A 115 -3.49 -5.92 -11.52
N VAL A 116 -4.21 -5.49 -10.48
CA VAL A 116 -3.91 -4.23 -9.79
C VAL A 116 -2.60 -4.36 -9.01
N THR A 117 -2.39 -5.47 -8.31
CA THR A 117 -1.11 -5.76 -7.64
C THR A 117 0.04 -5.78 -8.63
N GLN A 118 -0.14 -6.41 -9.80
CA GLN A 118 0.89 -6.43 -10.85
C GLN A 118 1.21 -5.03 -11.36
N TYR A 119 0.20 -4.19 -11.64
CA TYR A 119 0.43 -2.80 -12.04
C TYR A 119 1.28 -2.05 -11.02
N VAL A 120 0.94 -2.16 -9.73
CA VAL A 120 1.66 -1.45 -8.66
C VAL A 120 3.10 -1.95 -8.58
N HIS A 121 3.31 -3.27 -8.67
CA HIS A 121 4.63 -3.88 -8.70
C HIS A 121 5.46 -3.33 -9.87
N ASP A 122 4.95 -3.42 -11.10
CA ASP A 122 5.64 -2.95 -12.31
C ASP A 122 5.97 -1.46 -12.24
N LYS A 123 5.07 -0.65 -11.65
CA LYS A 123 5.28 0.78 -11.45
C LYS A 123 6.40 1.06 -10.45
N ILE A 124 6.46 0.33 -9.34
CA ILE A 124 7.55 0.45 -8.36
C ILE A 124 8.88 0.07 -9.00
N GLN A 125 8.94 -1.02 -9.76
CA GLN A 125 10.17 -1.43 -10.46
C GLN A 125 10.63 -0.39 -11.48
N ALA A 126 9.70 0.21 -12.25
CA ALA A 126 10.01 1.28 -13.18
C ALA A 126 10.63 2.49 -12.47
N LEU A 127 10.05 2.90 -11.33
CA LEU A 127 10.54 4.05 -10.55
C LEU A 127 11.90 3.78 -9.90
N ARG A 128 12.13 2.57 -9.37
CA ARG A 128 13.44 2.15 -8.84
C ARG A 128 14.51 2.15 -9.93
N LEU A 129 14.20 1.64 -11.12
CA LEU A 129 15.11 1.67 -12.27
C LEU A 129 15.41 3.11 -12.73
N ALA A 130 14.38 3.96 -12.82
CA ALA A 130 14.53 5.36 -13.15
C ALA A 130 15.41 6.10 -12.14
N HIS A 131 15.25 5.81 -10.84
CA HIS A 131 16.12 6.35 -9.80
C HIS A 131 17.58 5.94 -10.02
N LYS A 132 17.84 4.65 -10.26
CA LYS A 132 19.20 4.13 -10.50
C LYS A 132 19.86 4.76 -11.74
N GLN A 133 19.10 4.97 -12.80
CA GLN A 133 19.59 5.60 -14.04
C GLN A 133 19.79 7.10 -13.86
N GLY A 134 18.85 7.81 -13.24
CA GLY A 134 18.95 9.24 -12.95
C GLY A 134 20.08 9.57 -11.98
N ALA A 135 20.36 8.70 -11.00
CA ALA A 135 21.53 8.81 -10.12
C ALA A 135 22.87 8.61 -10.87
N SER A 136 22.86 7.89 -12.00
CA SER A 136 24.05 7.66 -12.84
C SER A 136 24.28 8.77 -13.88
N MET A 137 23.24 9.53 -14.26
CA MET A 137 23.29 10.61 -15.27
C MET A 137 23.64 11.98 -14.68
N ASN A 138 24.66 12.06 -13.82
CA ASN A 138 25.28 13.32 -13.44
C ASN A 138 26.41 13.71 -14.42
N VAL A 139 26.18 13.62 -15.74
CA VAL A 139 27.02 14.19 -16.81
C VAL A 139 26.14 14.45 -18.04
N SER A 140 25.98 15.73 -18.40
CA SER A 140 25.53 16.35 -19.66
C SER A 140 24.67 15.57 -20.69
N ASN A 141 23.63 16.29 -21.14
CA ASN A 141 22.77 16.10 -22.32
C ASN A 141 21.59 15.14 -22.18
N MET A 142 20.39 15.70 -22.24
CA MET A 142 19.18 14.99 -22.58
C MET A 142 18.50 15.76 -23.72
N ASP A 143 18.62 15.22 -24.92
CA ASP A 143 17.82 15.63 -26.08
C ASP A 143 16.34 15.35 -25.81
N GLU A 144 15.48 16.24 -26.31
CA GLU A 144 14.03 16.12 -26.25
C GLU A 144 13.55 14.84 -26.97
N PRO A 145 12.57 14.10 -26.43
CA PRO A 145 12.01 12.97 -27.15
C PRO A 145 11.15 13.45 -28.33
N GLU A 146 11.35 12.80 -29.48
CA GLU A 146 10.55 12.98 -30.69
C GLU A 146 9.06 12.75 -30.42
N HIS A 147 8.23 13.68 -30.90
CA HIS A 147 6.78 13.65 -30.84
C HIS A 147 6.23 12.45 -31.63
N GLU A 148 5.89 11.35 -30.95
CA GLU A 148 4.95 10.36 -31.49
C GLU A 148 3.50 10.83 -31.25
N ALA A 149 2.70 10.75 -32.31
CA ALA A 149 1.39 11.37 -32.47
C ALA A 149 0.42 11.14 -31.28
N GLU A 150 -0.28 12.22 -30.91
CA GLU A 150 -1.38 12.22 -29.94
C GLU A 150 -2.53 11.32 -30.42
N GLU A 151 -2.61 10.09 -29.90
CA GLU A 151 -3.89 9.38 -29.84
C GLU A 151 -4.76 10.03 -28.76
N ALA A 152 -5.98 10.45 -29.15
CA ALA A 152 -6.99 11.02 -28.27
C ALA A 152 -7.46 9.98 -27.22
N GLY A 153 -6.69 9.82 -26.14
CA GLY A 153 -7.17 9.21 -24.91
C GLY A 153 -8.11 10.17 -24.17
N ASN A 154 -9.07 9.64 -23.40
CA ASN A 154 -9.90 10.47 -22.53
C ASN A 154 -9.01 11.27 -21.55
N ASP A 155 -9.48 12.45 -21.11
CA ASP A 155 -8.71 13.38 -20.25
C ASP A 155 -8.02 12.70 -19.05
N GLU A 156 -8.67 11.71 -18.42
CA GLU A 156 -8.11 10.95 -17.28
C GLU A 156 -6.85 10.13 -17.64
N ASP A 157 -6.83 9.46 -18.80
CA ASP A 157 -5.66 8.69 -19.26
C ASP A 157 -4.48 9.63 -19.57
N SER A 158 -4.79 10.86 -20.02
CA SER A 158 -3.77 11.88 -20.32
C SER A 158 -3.13 12.48 -19.06
N GLU A 159 -3.91 12.72 -18.00
CA GLU A 159 -3.42 13.23 -16.72
C GLU A 159 -2.55 12.19 -16.00
N GLU A 160 -2.99 10.93 -15.97
CA GLU A 160 -2.20 9.85 -15.39
C GLU A 160 -0.86 9.72 -16.10
N ARG A 161 -0.87 9.76 -17.44
CA ARG A 161 0.35 9.66 -18.25
C ARG A 161 1.34 10.77 -17.91
N ARG A 162 0.87 12.03 -17.88
CA ARG A 162 1.70 13.19 -17.49
C ARG A 162 2.28 13.05 -16.09
N GLN A 163 1.48 12.57 -15.13
CA GLN A 163 1.95 12.34 -13.77
C GLN A 163 3.02 11.25 -13.70
N ASN A 164 2.81 10.14 -14.41
CA ASN A 164 3.73 9.02 -14.48
C ASN A 164 5.07 9.45 -15.12
N GLU A 165 5.02 10.22 -16.21
CA GLU A 165 6.21 10.80 -16.86
C GLU A 165 6.97 11.73 -15.91
N ARG A 166 6.26 12.60 -15.18
CA ARG A 166 6.87 13.47 -14.15
C ARG A 166 7.57 12.66 -13.06
N MET A 167 6.92 11.62 -12.53
CA MET A 167 7.51 10.76 -11.50
C MET A 167 8.79 10.06 -11.96
N VAL A 168 8.80 9.56 -13.20
CA VAL A 168 9.99 8.92 -13.79
C VAL A 168 11.13 9.93 -13.93
N ARG A 169 10.85 11.13 -14.44
CA ARG A 169 11.85 12.20 -14.59
C ARG A 169 12.45 12.62 -13.26
N GLU A 170 11.63 12.72 -12.22
CA GLU A 170 12.06 13.18 -10.89
C GLU A 170 12.71 12.05 -10.07
N ALA A 171 12.51 10.78 -10.43
CA ALA A 171 12.91 9.63 -9.65
C ALA A 171 14.40 9.66 -9.22
N GLY A 172 15.31 10.13 -10.07
CA GLY A 172 16.74 10.26 -9.77
C GLY A 172 17.07 11.15 -8.56
N HIS A 173 16.17 12.05 -8.18
CA HIS A 173 16.36 12.98 -7.07
C HIS A 173 15.47 12.67 -5.85
N ILE A 174 14.68 11.60 -5.91
CA ILE A 174 13.77 11.21 -4.83
C ILE A 174 14.54 10.50 -3.72
N ALA A 175 14.41 11.01 -2.49
CA ALA A 175 14.95 10.37 -1.30
C ALA A 175 14.43 8.92 -1.17
N GLY A 176 15.34 7.99 -0.89
CA GLY A 176 15.02 6.55 -0.78
C GLY A 176 14.71 5.85 -2.11
N GLY A 177 14.61 6.56 -3.24
CA GLY A 177 14.52 5.97 -4.58
C GLY A 177 13.36 4.98 -4.79
N TYR A 178 12.28 5.09 -4.00
CA TYR A 178 11.17 4.12 -3.95
C TYR A 178 11.57 2.70 -3.54
N GLN A 179 12.77 2.52 -2.95
CA GLN A 179 13.24 1.23 -2.44
C GLN A 179 12.51 0.80 -1.17
N ASN A 180 11.89 1.75 -0.48
CA ASN A 180 11.18 1.57 0.78
C ASN A 180 9.69 1.21 0.61
N ILE A 181 9.18 1.10 -0.61
CA ILE A 181 7.79 0.69 -0.86
C ILE A 181 7.71 -0.63 -1.63
N SER A 182 6.67 -1.43 -1.36
CA SER A 182 6.36 -2.64 -2.11
C SER A 182 4.86 -2.93 -2.04
N VAL A 183 4.41 -3.93 -2.81
CA VAL A 183 3.03 -4.41 -2.80
C VAL A 183 3.00 -5.93 -2.69
N ILE A 184 2.00 -6.46 -2.00
CA ILE A 184 1.74 -7.89 -1.91
C ILE A 184 0.29 -8.21 -2.25
N ARG A 185 0.10 -9.29 -3.01
CA ARG A 185 -1.23 -9.82 -3.30
C ARG A 185 -1.73 -10.61 -2.10
N THR A 186 -2.75 -10.11 -1.40
CA THR A 186 -3.25 -10.74 -0.18
C THR A 186 -4.67 -10.28 0.16
N ASN A 187 -5.38 -11.07 0.97
CA ASN A 187 -6.61 -10.61 1.61
C ASN A 187 -6.28 -10.15 3.03
N ALA A 188 -6.24 -8.83 3.24
CA ALA A 188 -5.96 -8.25 4.56
C ALA A 188 -7.02 -8.55 5.64
N MET A 189 -8.21 -9.06 5.26
CA MET A 189 -9.20 -9.58 6.22
C MET A 189 -8.87 -10.99 6.74
N LYS A 190 -7.78 -11.60 6.26
CA LYS A 190 -7.35 -12.93 6.66
C LYS A 190 -5.89 -12.90 7.07
N PHE A 191 -5.62 -13.35 8.29
CA PHE A 191 -4.28 -13.66 8.74
C PHE A 191 -3.31 -12.46 8.68
N LEU A 192 -3.78 -11.25 8.99
CA LEU A 192 -2.88 -10.10 9.09
C LEU A 192 -1.74 -10.33 10.12
N PRO A 193 -2.00 -10.95 11.29
CA PRO A 193 -0.95 -11.34 12.25
C PRO A 193 0.05 -12.38 11.73
N ASN A 194 -0.18 -12.98 10.57
CA ASN A 194 0.80 -13.88 9.96
C ASN A 194 1.92 -13.11 9.25
N PHE A 195 1.66 -11.88 8.79
CA PHE A 195 2.66 -11.05 8.12
C PHE A 195 3.49 -10.24 9.11
N PHE A 196 2.85 -9.74 10.18
CA PHE A 196 3.45 -8.75 11.08
C PHE A 196 3.56 -9.27 12.50
N GLU A 197 4.69 -8.98 13.14
CA GLU A 197 4.87 -9.21 14.57
C GLU A 197 3.94 -8.31 15.40
N HIS A 198 3.77 -8.65 16.68
CA HIS A 198 3.03 -7.81 17.63
C HIS A 198 3.64 -6.41 17.68
N GLY A 199 2.82 -5.37 17.52
CA GLY A 199 3.25 -3.98 17.54
C GLY A 199 4.27 -3.61 16.46
N GLN A 200 4.38 -4.36 15.36
CA GLN A 200 5.35 -4.04 14.32
C GLN A 200 5.01 -2.74 13.58
N LEU A 201 3.73 -2.52 13.29
CA LEU A 201 3.26 -1.36 12.53
C LEU A 201 3.17 -0.12 13.42
N SER A 202 3.35 1.05 12.81
CA SER A 202 3.06 2.37 13.38
C SER A 202 1.92 3.09 12.66
N LYS A 203 1.64 2.75 11.39
CA LYS A 203 0.52 3.34 10.63
C LYS A 203 -0.22 2.28 9.81
N ILE A 204 -1.55 2.32 9.85
CA ILE A 204 -2.42 1.50 9.00
C ILE A 204 -3.39 2.42 8.27
N PHE A 205 -3.52 2.26 6.95
CA PHE A 205 -4.39 3.08 6.11
C PHE A 205 -5.54 2.24 5.55
N PHE A 206 -6.77 2.74 5.70
CA PHE A 206 -7.99 2.20 5.10
C PHE A 206 -8.65 3.30 4.25
N LEU A 207 -8.23 3.42 2.99
CA LEU A 207 -8.64 4.53 2.12
C LEU A 207 -9.64 4.06 1.08
N PHE A 208 -10.82 4.67 1.08
CA PHE A 208 -11.95 4.37 0.19
C PHE A 208 -12.32 2.87 0.15
N PRO A 209 -12.45 2.18 1.30
CA PRO A 209 -12.80 0.77 1.32
C PRO A 209 -14.22 0.53 0.76
N ASP A 210 -14.49 -0.67 0.24
CA ASP A 210 -15.81 -1.01 -0.29
C ASP A 210 -16.90 -0.89 0.81
N PRO A 211 -17.92 -0.04 0.61
CA PRO A 211 -18.95 0.23 1.61
C PRO A 211 -19.89 -0.94 1.86
N HIS A 212 -19.99 -1.89 0.92
CA HIS A 212 -20.87 -3.05 0.99
C HIS A 212 -22.30 -2.70 1.45
N PHE A 213 -22.97 -1.79 0.74
CA PHE A 213 -24.27 -1.17 1.10
C PHE A 213 -25.40 -2.10 1.57
N LYS A 214 -25.40 -3.38 1.18
CA LYS A 214 -26.46 -4.32 1.58
C LYS A 214 -26.15 -4.86 2.97
N ALA A 215 -27.08 -4.74 3.92
CA ALA A 215 -26.92 -5.21 5.31
C ALA A 215 -26.32 -6.63 5.43
N ARG A 216 -26.79 -7.58 4.59
CA ARG A 216 -26.26 -8.95 4.54
C ARG A 216 -24.77 -9.06 4.18
N LYS A 217 -24.18 -8.00 3.62
CA LYS A 217 -22.76 -7.90 3.23
C LYS A 217 -21.92 -7.10 4.21
N HIS A 218 -22.47 -6.53 5.28
CA HIS A 218 -21.70 -5.73 6.25
C HIS A 218 -20.57 -6.53 6.91
N LYS A 219 -20.68 -7.86 7.00
CA LYS A 219 -19.61 -8.76 7.47
C LYS A 219 -18.34 -8.72 6.60
N ALA A 220 -18.44 -8.25 5.36
CA ALA A 220 -17.31 -8.12 4.45
C ALA A 220 -16.62 -6.75 4.55
N ARG A 221 -17.12 -5.82 5.38
CA ARG A 221 -16.48 -4.52 5.56
C ARG A 221 -15.21 -4.68 6.41
N ILE A 222 -14.20 -3.87 6.10
CA ILE A 222 -12.85 -4.01 6.66
C ILE A 222 -12.75 -3.66 8.16
N ILE A 223 -13.57 -2.74 8.68
CA ILE A 223 -13.58 -2.34 10.11
C ILE A 223 -14.62 -3.13 10.94
N SER A 224 -14.34 -4.38 11.28
CA SER A 224 -15.24 -5.18 12.13
C SER A 224 -14.63 -5.46 13.51
N PRO A 225 -15.41 -5.76 14.56
CA PRO A 225 -14.86 -6.05 15.89
C PRO A 225 -13.76 -7.11 15.91
N THR A 226 -13.90 -8.17 15.10
CA THR A 226 -12.88 -9.22 15.00
C THR A 226 -11.60 -8.72 14.35
N LEU A 227 -11.71 -7.94 13.28
CA LEU A 227 -10.55 -7.39 12.58
C LEU A 227 -9.84 -6.30 13.39
N LEU A 228 -10.58 -5.52 14.18
CA LEU A 228 -10.00 -4.50 15.07
C LEU A 228 -9.03 -5.11 16.09
N ALA A 229 -9.31 -6.32 16.60
CA ALA A 229 -8.37 -7.04 17.46
C ALA A 229 -7.08 -7.41 16.72
N GLU A 230 -7.17 -7.86 15.47
CA GLU A 230 -5.98 -8.13 14.64
C GLU A 230 -5.19 -6.85 14.36
N TYR A 231 -5.88 -5.74 14.08
CA TYR A 231 -5.25 -4.43 13.84
C TYR A 231 -4.55 -3.90 15.09
N ALA A 232 -5.18 -3.99 16.26
CA ALA A 232 -4.59 -3.60 17.53
C ALA A 232 -3.39 -4.47 17.93
N TYR A 233 -3.39 -5.76 17.53
CA TYR A 233 -2.27 -6.68 17.76
C TYR A 233 -1.03 -6.30 16.92
N VAL A 234 -1.21 -5.97 15.64
CA VAL A 234 -0.06 -5.64 14.77
C VAL A 234 0.41 -4.19 14.88
N LEU A 235 -0.42 -3.29 15.41
CA LEU A 235 -0.14 -1.86 15.56
C LEU A 235 0.40 -1.56 16.97
N ARG A 236 1.56 -0.89 17.05
CA ARG A 236 2.16 -0.51 18.34
C ARG A 236 1.34 0.56 19.08
N PRO A 237 1.40 0.62 20.42
CA PRO A 237 0.84 1.76 21.16
C PRO A 237 1.41 3.08 20.63
N GLY A 238 0.54 4.09 20.50
CA GLY A 238 0.83 5.36 19.83
C GLY A 238 0.77 5.31 18.30
N GLY A 239 0.64 4.13 17.69
CA GLY A 239 0.42 3.98 16.25
C GLY A 239 -0.97 4.47 15.82
N ILE A 240 -1.13 4.78 14.52
CA ILE A 240 -2.34 5.46 14.02
C ILE A 240 -3.04 4.64 12.93
N VAL A 241 -4.36 4.54 13.04
CA VAL A 241 -5.24 4.08 11.97
C VAL A 241 -5.84 5.29 11.27
N TYR A 242 -5.67 5.38 9.95
CA TYR A 242 -6.28 6.41 9.10
C TYR A 242 -7.42 5.79 8.30
N THR A 243 -8.57 6.46 8.29
CA THR A 243 -9.72 6.06 7.48
C THR A 243 -10.20 7.24 6.66
N VAL A 244 -10.46 6.99 5.38
CA VAL A 244 -11.07 7.96 4.45
C VAL A 244 -12.13 7.24 3.63
N THR A 245 -13.29 7.85 3.44
CA THR A 245 -14.32 7.35 2.51
C THR A 245 -15.18 8.50 2.01
N ASP A 246 -15.75 8.34 0.83
CA ASP A 246 -16.78 9.21 0.25
C ASP A 246 -18.21 8.82 0.66
N VAL A 247 -18.37 7.75 1.44
CA VAL A 247 -19.67 7.23 1.87
C VAL A 247 -19.90 7.51 3.35
N ARG A 248 -20.80 8.45 3.66
CA ARG A 248 -21.15 8.85 5.04
C ARG A 248 -21.51 7.65 5.93
N ASP A 249 -22.38 6.76 5.46
CA ASP A 249 -22.79 5.56 6.22
C ASP A 249 -21.61 4.64 6.56
N LEU A 250 -20.61 4.57 5.68
CA LEU A 250 -19.41 3.79 5.93
C LEU A 250 -18.52 4.49 6.94
N HIS A 251 -18.35 5.80 6.83
CA HIS A 251 -17.60 6.61 7.79
C HIS A 251 -18.18 6.46 9.21
N GLU A 252 -19.49 6.67 9.37
CA GLU A 252 -20.18 6.52 10.66
C GLU A 252 -20.01 5.11 11.21
N TRP A 253 -20.06 4.10 10.34
CA TRP A 253 -19.82 2.71 10.73
C TRP A 253 -18.39 2.48 11.21
N MET A 254 -17.38 2.98 10.51
CA MET A 254 -15.97 2.85 10.91
C MET A 254 -15.73 3.56 12.24
N VAL A 255 -16.17 4.82 12.36
CA VAL A 255 -16.05 5.62 13.59
C VAL A 255 -16.73 4.93 14.77
N LYS A 256 -17.96 4.41 14.59
CA LYS A 256 -18.67 3.69 15.63
C LYS A 256 -17.88 2.49 16.17
N HIS A 257 -17.34 1.65 15.29
CA HIS A 257 -16.67 0.42 15.72
C HIS A 257 -15.28 0.69 16.29
N LEU A 258 -14.53 1.63 15.70
CA LEU A 258 -13.23 2.05 16.24
C LEU A 258 -13.39 2.71 17.62
N THR A 259 -14.37 3.60 17.78
CA THR A 259 -14.64 4.25 19.08
C THR A 259 -15.09 3.27 20.15
N ALA A 260 -15.84 2.23 19.77
CA ALA A 260 -16.30 1.19 20.70
C ALA A 260 -15.22 0.17 21.07
N PHE A 261 -14.08 0.15 20.36
CA PHE A 261 -13.02 -0.83 20.59
C PHE A 261 -12.04 -0.31 21.66
N PRO A 262 -11.75 -1.07 22.74
CA PRO A 262 -11.04 -0.54 23.91
C PRO A 262 -9.63 0.00 23.66
N LEU A 263 -8.97 -0.46 22.58
CA LEU A 263 -7.57 -0.11 22.28
C LEU A 263 -7.45 1.01 21.23
N PHE A 264 -8.53 1.69 20.88
CA PHE A 264 -8.50 2.80 19.94
C PHE A 264 -9.18 4.04 20.51
N GLN A 265 -8.55 5.19 20.30
CA GLN A 265 -9.12 6.49 20.66
C GLN A 265 -9.14 7.39 19.43
N ARG A 266 -10.28 8.04 19.19
CA ARG A 266 -10.39 9.02 18.09
C ARG A 266 -9.46 10.19 18.36
N ILE A 267 -8.66 10.55 17.37
CA ILE A 267 -7.88 11.79 17.38
C ILE A 267 -8.79 12.91 16.85
N PRO A 268 -8.98 14.01 17.59
CA PRO A 268 -9.71 15.18 17.10
C PRO A 268 -9.10 15.72 15.81
N ASP A 269 -9.93 16.22 14.89
CA ASP A 269 -9.46 16.67 13.57
C ASP A 269 -8.54 17.91 13.67
N ASP A 270 -8.64 18.69 14.76
CA ASP A 270 -7.82 19.85 15.10
C ASP A 270 -6.62 19.52 16.00
N ASP A 271 -6.38 18.24 16.32
CA ASP A 271 -5.28 17.83 17.17
C ASP A 271 -3.92 18.14 16.50
N PRO A 272 -2.95 18.74 17.22
CA PRO A 272 -1.61 19.01 16.70
C PRO A 272 -0.88 17.80 16.13
N MET A 273 -1.22 16.59 16.60
CA MET A 273 -0.70 15.32 16.08
C MET A 273 -1.08 15.11 14.63
N LEU A 274 -2.27 15.55 14.19
CA LEU A 274 -2.72 15.45 12.80
C LEU A 274 -2.30 16.67 11.98
N ALA A 275 -2.35 17.87 12.57
CA ALA A 275 -1.99 19.11 11.87
C ALA A 275 -0.56 19.09 11.29
N ASN A 276 0.36 18.40 11.97
CA ASN A 276 1.76 18.28 11.56
C ASN A 276 2.08 16.95 10.86
N ASP A 277 1.10 16.07 10.64
CA ASP A 277 1.34 14.76 10.06
C ASP A 277 1.24 14.82 8.53
N PRO A 278 2.35 14.62 7.80
CA PRO A 278 2.34 14.66 6.34
C PRO A 278 1.50 13.54 5.71
N CYS A 279 1.09 12.53 6.50
CA CYS A 279 0.14 11.53 6.05
C CYS A 279 -1.26 12.11 5.78
N VAL A 280 -1.71 13.17 6.47
CA VAL A 280 -3.09 13.68 6.34
C VAL A 280 -3.36 14.18 4.92
N ASP A 281 -2.46 14.98 4.35
CA ASP A 281 -2.52 15.39 2.94
C ASP A 281 -2.49 14.17 2.00
N ALA A 282 -1.56 13.25 2.26
CA ALA A 282 -1.38 12.08 1.42
C ALA A 282 -2.65 11.20 1.37
N VAL A 283 -3.28 10.89 2.50
CA VAL A 283 -4.46 10.01 2.53
C VAL A 283 -5.68 10.62 1.85
N MET A 284 -5.78 11.95 1.81
CA MET A 284 -6.90 12.67 1.22
C MET A 284 -6.81 12.81 -0.31
N TYR A 285 -5.59 12.95 -0.85
CA TYR A 285 -5.40 13.41 -2.24
C TYR A 285 -4.49 12.52 -3.11
N SER A 286 -3.76 11.57 -2.52
CA SER A 286 -2.81 10.76 -3.30
C SER A 286 -3.42 9.57 -4.03
N THR A 287 -4.56 9.05 -3.56
CA THR A 287 -5.22 7.86 -4.16
C THR A 287 -6.06 8.22 -5.37
N GLU A 288 -6.25 7.26 -6.26
CA GLU A 288 -7.09 7.42 -7.45
C GLU A 288 -8.54 7.70 -7.08
N GLU A 289 -9.09 6.94 -6.12
CA GLU A 289 -10.42 7.13 -5.58
C GLU A 289 -10.58 8.53 -4.97
N GLY A 290 -9.58 9.01 -4.21
CA GLY A 290 -9.61 10.36 -3.65
C GLY A 290 -9.64 11.47 -4.70
N ARG A 291 -8.84 11.35 -5.77
CA ARG A 291 -8.87 12.31 -6.88
C ARG A 291 -10.18 12.27 -7.65
N LYS A 292 -10.73 11.07 -7.86
CA LYS A 292 -12.04 10.90 -8.49
C LYS A 292 -13.15 11.58 -7.70
N VAL A 293 -13.13 11.47 -6.37
CA VAL A 293 -14.11 12.14 -5.50
C VAL A 293 -14.00 13.66 -5.66
N GLU A 294 -12.78 14.20 -5.68
CA GLU A 294 -12.52 15.63 -5.86
C GLU A 294 -12.99 16.15 -7.22
N ARG A 295 -12.69 15.44 -8.32
CA ARG A 295 -13.20 15.79 -9.67
C ARG A 295 -14.73 15.85 -9.73
N ASN A 296 -15.40 15.00 -8.95
CA ASN A 296 -16.86 14.97 -8.88
C ASN A 296 -17.45 15.89 -7.80
N ALA A 297 -16.63 16.75 -7.18
CA ALA A 297 -17.02 17.60 -6.06
C ALA A 297 -17.73 16.83 -4.93
N GLY A 298 -17.32 15.58 -4.69
CA GLY A 298 -17.85 14.74 -3.63
C GLY A 298 -17.17 15.00 -2.29
N ASP A 299 -17.88 14.68 -1.22
CA ASP A 299 -17.35 14.78 0.14
C ASP A 299 -16.31 13.67 0.42
N LYS A 300 -15.29 14.00 1.21
CA LYS A 300 -14.33 13.05 1.77
C LYS A 300 -14.44 13.06 3.29
N PHE A 301 -14.89 11.96 3.87
CA PHE A 301 -15.01 11.79 5.31
C PHE A 301 -13.75 11.14 5.88
N PHE A 302 -12.96 11.91 6.62
CA PHE A 302 -11.73 11.48 7.27
C PHE A 302 -11.96 11.17 8.75
N ALA A 303 -11.25 10.18 9.28
CA ALA A 303 -11.06 10.00 10.72
C ALA A 303 -9.74 9.28 11.00
N ALA A 304 -9.09 9.64 12.10
CA ALA A 304 -7.90 8.99 12.61
C ALA A 304 -8.08 8.49 14.05
N PHE A 305 -7.45 7.38 14.38
CA PHE A 305 -7.50 6.75 15.70
C PHE A 305 -6.10 6.34 16.16
N VAL A 306 -5.72 6.71 17.37
CA VAL A 306 -4.48 6.27 18.00
C VAL A 306 -4.71 4.93 18.71
N ARG A 307 -3.75 4.01 18.63
CA ARG A 307 -3.74 2.75 19.38
C ARG A 307 -3.28 3.01 20.81
N LEU A 308 -4.12 2.69 21.78
CA LEU A 308 -3.87 2.88 23.21
C LEU A 308 -2.96 1.79 23.78
N GLU A 309 -2.35 2.02 24.93
CA GLU A 309 -1.64 0.98 25.68
C GLU A 309 -2.56 -0.20 26.03
N ASP A 310 -1.98 -1.40 26.13
CA ASP A 310 -2.73 -2.54 26.63
C ASP A 310 -3.05 -2.30 28.11
N PRO A 311 -4.26 -2.66 28.58
CA PRO A 311 -4.60 -2.53 29.98
C PRO A 311 -3.59 -3.33 30.82
N ALA A 312 -3.17 -2.74 31.94
CA ALA A 312 -2.28 -3.41 32.86
C ALA A 312 -2.91 -4.75 33.29
N VAL A 313 -2.11 -5.82 33.25
CA VAL A 313 -2.56 -7.14 33.69
C VAL A 313 -2.73 -7.09 35.21
N GLY A 314 -3.93 -6.79 35.72
CA GLY A 314 -4.19 -6.88 37.16
C GLY A 314 -5.25 -5.99 37.82
N GLU A 315 -6.14 -5.30 37.11
CA GLU A 315 -7.30 -4.67 37.77
C GLU A 315 -8.59 -5.23 37.16
N GLU A 316 -9.19 -6.17 37.90
CA GLU A 316 -10.51 -6.78 37.64
C GLU A 316 -11.66 -5.78 37.68
#